data_AF-A0A3L6TJ59-F1
#
_entry.id   AF-A0A3L6TJ59-F1
#
_cell.length_a   1.000
_cell.length_b   1.000
_cell.length_c   1.000
_cell.angle_alpha   90.00
_cell.angle_beta   90.00
_cell.angle_gamma   90.00
#
_symmetry.space_group_name_H-M   'P 1'
#
loop_
_entity.id
_entity.type
_entity.pdbx_description
1 polymer ?
#
loop_
_entity_poly.entity_id
_entity_poly.type
_entity_poly.pdbx_seq_one_letter_code
_entity_poly.pdbx_strand_id
1 'polypeptide(L)'
;MDYDRKLWQTCVMFTGQSLKELVVQKGQELVPFSSSYLDDYGVVDRLVLPLNAGLMIIGFGPGYSYTLLRMAYKEKHCDDTTQLLLILYWFYVISLAFNGTLEAFLQSIADDSQLKMLNDFSLFCSVVYVLIKALLIGCAGAIGLIVSDAIRILLSYKNSCAISIDQVLPSGWWVFLFSGAATIVSDMMILNKESEKTYWQTLPLHLGIGASCFFLSCAVIYTRERVLIDKFIKVHKHTD
;
A
#
# COMPACT_ATOMS: atom_id res chain seq x y z
N MET A 1 22.81 -18.36 1.50
CA MET A 1 22.88 -18.77 2.92
C MET A 1 22.67 -17.63 3.91
N ASP A 2 23.31 -16.46 3.76
CA ASP A 2 23.11 -15.34 4.71
C ASP A 2 21.79 -14.57 4.49
N TYR A 3 21.32 -14.52 3.23
CA TYR A 3 20.04 -13.90 2.86
C TYR A 3 18.83 -14.66 3.42
N ASP A 4 18.82 -16.00 3.32
CA ASP A 4 17.76 -16.85 3.86
C ASP A 4 17.64 -16.75 5.38
N ARG A 5 18.79 -16.57 6.06
CA ARG A 5 18.83 -16.39 7.52
C ARG A 5 18.22 -15.06 7.95
N LYS A 6 18.48 -13.98 7.20
CA LYS A 6 17.84 -12.66 7.41
C LYS A 6 16.35 -12.69 7.13
N LEU A 7 15.93 -13.35 6.04
CA LEU A 7 14.52 -13.54 5.72
C LEU A 7 13.79 -14.33 6.81
N TRP A 8 14.41 -15.41 7.29
CA TRP A 8 13.85 -16.23 8.37
C TRP A 8 13.71 -15.44 9.68
N GLN A 9 14.72 -14.68 10.08
CA GLN A 9 14.65 -13.84 11.28
C GLN A 9 13.56 -12.76 11.17
N THR A 10 13.39 -12.18 9.98
CA THR A 10 12.32 -11.21 9.72
C THR A 10 10.94 -11.87 9.83
N CYS A 11 10.76 -13.05 9.22
CA CYS A 11 9.54 -13.84 9.34
C CYS A 11 9.21 -14.21 10.80
N VAL A 12 10.20 -14.64 11.58
CA VAL A 12 10.01 -14.98 13.01
C VAL A 12 9.62 -13.75 13.82
N MET A 13 10.24 -12.59 13.55
CA MET A 13 9.92 -11.35 14.24
C MET A 13 8.48 -10.90 13.97
N PHE A 14 8.06 -10.90 12.69
CA PHE A 14 6.68 -10.56 12.31
C PHE A 14 5.66 -11.57 12.85
N THR A 15 5.97 -12.88 12.83
CA THR A 15 5.11 -13.94 13.39
C THR A 15 4.96 -13.78 14.90
N GLY A 16 6.05 -13.42 15.61
CA GLY A 16 6.03 -13.12 17.04
C GLY A 16 5.21 -11.88 17.38
N GLN A 17 5.24 -10.85 16.52
CA GLN A 17 4.45 -9.64 16.67
C GLN A 17 2.95 -9.94 16.50
N SER A 18 2.57 -10.73 15.50
CA SER A 18 1.20 -11.25 15.35
C SER A 18 0.75 -12.09 16.55
N LEU A 19 1.62 -12.94 17.11
CA LEU A 19 1.31 -13.76 18.30
C LEU A 19 1.11 -12.94 19.57
N LYS A 20 1.82 -11.81 19.71
CA LYS A 20 1.67 -10.92 20.86
C LYS A 20 0.31 -10.20 20.85
N GLU A 21 -0.19 -9.85 19.67
CA GLU A 21 -1.53 -9.27 19.51
C GLU A 21 -2.63 -10.31 19.80
N LEU A 22 -2.40 -11.58 19.46
CA LEU A 22 -3.35 -12.68 19.69
C LEU A 22 -3.60 -13.01 21.17
N VAL A 23 -2.62 -12.81 22.06
CA VAL A 23 -2.75 -13.13 23.49
C VAL A 23 -3.66 -12.15 24.25
N VAL A 24 -3.96 -10.98 23.68
CA VAL A 24 -4.57 -9.85 24.41
C VAL A 24 -6.12 -9.86 24.42
N GLN A 25 -6.82 -10.62 23.57
CA GLN A 25 -8.26 -10.37 23.31
C GLN A 25 -9.21 -11.58 23.52
N LYS A 26 -9.72 -11.83 24.75
CA LYS A 26 -10.59 -13.00 25.06
C LYS A 26 -11.93 -12.70 25.83
N GLY A 27 -13.08 -12.36 25.19
CA GLY A 27 -14.48 -12.37 25.74
C GLY A 27 -15.66 -12.12 24.72
N GLN A 28 -16.53 -13.14 24.44
CA GLN A 28 -17.84 -13.31 23.69
C GLN A 28 -18.33 -12.51 22.40
N GLU A 29 -19.58 -12.79 21.92
CA GLU A 29 -20.22 -12.86 20.53
C GLU A 29 -20.57 -11.57 19.68
N LEU A 30 -21.19 -11.76 18.48
CA LEU A 30 -21.04 -11.09 17.16
C LEU A 30 -22.21 -10.18 16.64
N VAL A 31 -21.93 -9.00 16.03
CA VAL A 31 -22.86 -8.24 15.14
C VAL A 31 -22.09 -7.58 13.97
N PRO A 32 -22.55 -7.64 12.70
CA PRO A 32 -21.88 -7.02 11.53
C PRO A 32 -22.05 -5.48 11.47
N PHE A 33 -20.97 -4.75 11.13
CA PHE A 33 -20.98 -3.29 10.96
C PHE A 33 -21.71 -2.86 9.67
N SER A 34 -22.72 -1.99 9.79
CA SER A 34 -23.39 -1.36 8.63
C SER A 34 -22.58 -0.18 8.10
N SER A 35 -22.57 0.03 6.77
CA SER A 35 -21.90 1.15 6.07
C SER A 35 -22.28 2.53 6.65
N SER A 36 -23.51 2.69 7.14
CA SER A 36 -24.00 3.92 7.76
C SER A 36 -23.30 4.31 9.07
N TYR A 37 -22.80 3.33 9.84
CA TYR A 37 -22.07 3.59 11.08
C TYR A 37 -20.65 4.07 10.82
N LEU A 38 -20.02 3.56 9.76
CA LEU A 38 -18.65 3.88 9.40
C LEU A 38 -18.52 5.34 8.91
N ASP A 39 -19.49 5.84 8.16
CA ASP A 39 -19.52 7.26 7.79
C ASP A 39 -19.65 8.21 9.00
N ASP A 40 -20.44 7.83 10.01
CA ASP A 40 -20.70 8.68 11.19
C ASP A 40 -19.45 8.91 12.05
N TYR A 41 -18.52 7.94 12.07
CA TYR A 41 -17.21 8.06 12.73
C TYR A 41 -16.11 8.65 11.84
N GLY A 42 -16.41 9.00 10.59
CA GLY A 42 -15.48 9.65 9.68
C GLY A 42 -14.32 8.74 9.21
N VAL A 43 -14.55 7.43 9.04
CA VAL A 43 -13.51 6.51 8.50
C VAL A 43 -13.04 6.98 7.14
N VAL A 44 -13.99 7.36 6.30
CA VAL A 44 -13.76 7.72 4.90
C VAL A 44 -12.78 8.88 4.83
N ASP A 45 -13.02 9.95 5.59
CA ASP A 45 -12.11 11.10 5.71
C ASP A 45 -10.67 10.70 6.11
N ARG A 46 -10.52 9.68 6.96
CA ARG A 46 -9.21 9.19 7.44
C ARG A 46 -8.52 8.27 6.43
N LEU A 47 -9.28 7.52 5.63
CA LEU A 47 -8.77 6.61 4.59
C LEU A 47 -8.41 7.32 3.28
N VAL A 48 -9.08 8.43 2.96
CA VAL A 48 -8.82 9.21 1.73
C VAL A 48 -7.37 9.67 1.65
N LEU A 49 -6.77 10.11 2.75
CA LEU A 49 -5.40 10.63 2.77
C LEU A 49 -4.31 9.57 2.46
N PRO A 50 -4.26 8.40 3.15
CA PRO A 50 -3.34 7.33 2.78
C PRO A 50 -3.64 6.73 1.41
N LEU A 51 -4.91 6.67 0.98
CA LEU A 51 -5.25 6.21 -0.37
C LEU A 51 -4.74 7.18 -1.44
N ASN A 52 -4.82 8.49 -1.21
CA ASN A 52 -4.27 9.51 -2.11
C ASN A 52 -2.76 9.43 -2.23
N ALA A 53 -2.07 9.34 -1.09
CA ALA A 53 -0.62 9.15 -1.07
C ALA A 53 -0.24 7.86 -1.79
N GLY A 54 -0.99 6.78 -1.56
CA GLY A 54 -0.77 5.51 -2.24
C GLY A 54 -1.00 5.59 -3.74
N LEU A 55 -2.06 6.26 -4.19
CA LEU A 55 -2.34 6.40 -5.62
C LEU A 55 -1.23 7.17 -6.35
N MET A 56 -0.54 8.11 -5.67
CA MET A 56 0.70 8.72 -6.20
C MET A 56 1.79 7.67 -6.39
N ILE A 57 2.02 6.86 -5.36
CA ILE A 57 3.07 5.84 -5.36
C ILE A 57 2.81 4.79 -6.44
N ILE A 58 1.57 4.33 -6.63
CA ILE A 58 1.22 3.40 -7.73
C ILE A 58 1.28 4.08 -9.09
N GLY A 59 0.89 5.35 -9.19
CA GLY A 59 0.91 6.07 -10.46
C GLY A 59 2.33 6.25 -11.01
N PHE A 60 3.26 6.69 -10.16
CA PHE A 60 4.62 7.06 -10.58
C PHE A 60 5.67 5.98 -10.29
N GLY A 61 5.46 5.16 -9.26
CA GLY A 61 6.41 4.12 -8.82
C GLY A 61 6.85 3.19 -9.95
N PRO A 62 5.93 2.55 -10.69
CA PRO A 62 6.27 1.64 -11.78
C PRO A 62 7.12 2.29 -12.88
N GLY A 63 6.81 3.54 -13.26
CA GLY A 63 7.56 4.30 -14.26
C GLY A 63 8.99 4.64 -13.81
N TYR A 64 9.22 4.75 -12.51
CA TYR A 64 10.55 5.03 -11.94
C TYR A 64 11.27 3.81 -11.36
N SER A 65 10.66 2.62 -11.38
CA SER A 65 11.25 1.40 -10.80
C SER A 65 12.64 1.10 -11.35
N TYR A 66 12.83 1.16 -12.67
CA TYR A 66 14.13 0.92 -13.30
C TYR A 66 15.16 1.97 -12.90
N THR A 67 14.77 3.25 -12.95
CA THR A 67 15.62 4.39 -12.56
C THR A 67 16.09 4.27 -11.10
N LEU A 68 15.19 3.92 -10.18
CA LEU A 68 15.50 3.71 -8.76
C LEU A 68 16.44 2.53 -8.54
N LEU A 69 16.18 1.38 -9.18
CA LEU A 69 17.05 0.22 -9.08
C LEU A 69 18.45 0.50 -9.62
N ARG A 70 18.55 1.20 -10.76
CA ARG A 70 19.84 1.56 -11.36
C ARG A 70 20.62 2.53 -10.48
N MET A 71 19.96 3.48 -9.82
CA MET A 71 20.60 4.36 -8.84
C MET A 71 21.04 3.61 -7.57
N ALA A 72 20.24 2.67 -7.08
CA ALA A 72 20.50 1.96 -5.83
C ALA A 72 21.56 0.85 -5.96
N TYR A 73 21.50 0.04 -7.02
CA TYR A 73 22.29 -1.19 -7.16
C TYR A 73 23.29 -1.17 -8.33
N LYS A 74 23.31 -0.10 -9.13
CA LYS A 74 24.07 0.00 -10.39
C LYS A 74 23.61 -1.04 -11.42
N GLU A 75 24.07 -0.90 -12.67
CA GLU A 75 23.55 -1.62 -13.84
C GLU A 75 23.60 -3.16 -13.72
N LYS A 76 24.56 -3.71 -12.98
CA LYS A 76 24.81 -5.16 -12.90
C LYS A 76 23.68 -5.97 -12.25
N HIS A 77 22.73 -5.34 -11.54
CA HIS A 77 21.66 -6.03 -10.80
C HIS A 77 20.25 -5.54 -11.20
N CYS A 78 20.13 -4.92 -12.39
CA CYS A 78 18.86 -4.44 -12.93
C CYS A 78 18.28 -5.45 -13.94
N ASP A 79 17.96 -6.66 -13.49
CA ASP A 79 17.24 -7.63 -14.31
C ASP A 79 15.72 -7.39 -14.25
N ASP A 80 15.00 -7.88 -15.26
CA ASP A 80 13.55 -7.70 -15.39
C ASP A 80 12.78 -8.26 -14.19
N THR A 81 13.30 -9.32 -13.55
CA THR A 81 12.69 -9.92 -12.36
C THR A 81 12.76 -8.98 -11.16
N THR A 82 13.91 -8.33 -10.93
CA THR A 82 14.08 -7.36 -9.85
C THR A 82 13.22 -6.12 -10.07
N GLN A 83 13.11 -5.65 -11.33
CA GLN A 83 12.19 -4.57 -11.68
C GLN A 83 10.73 -4.96 -11.41
N LEU A 84 10.30 -6.16 -11.82
CA LEU A 84 8.96 -6.67 -11.55
C LEU A 84 8.69 -6.78 -10.05
N LEU A 85 9.67 -7.25 -9.27
CA LEU A 85 9.55 -7.35 -7.82
C LEU A 85 9.31 -5.97 -7.18
N LEU A 86 10.04 -4.94 -7.61
CA LEU A 86 9.83 -3.58 -7.12
C LEU A 86 8.48 -3.01 -7.55
N ILE A 87 8.02 -3.31 -8.79
CA ILE A 87 6.68 -2.93 -9.24
C ILE A 87 5.61 -3.54 -8.34
N LEU A 88 5.69 -4.84 -8.04
CA LEU A 88 4.77 -5.52 -7.12
C LEU A 88 4.85 -4.92 -5.71
N TYR A 89 6.03 -4.50 -5.29
CA TYR A 89 6.24 -3.87 -3.99
C TYR A 89 5.51 -2.52 -3.85
N TRP A 90 5.43 -1.71 -4.92
CA TRP A 90 4.65 -0.46 -4.89
C TRP A 90 3.17 -0.70 -4.60
N PHE A 91 2.56 -1.72 -5.23
CA PHE A 91 1.18 -2.10 -4.95
C PHE A 91 1.02 -2.66 -3.52
N TYR A 92 2.01 -3.41 -3.07
CA TYR A 92 2.00 -4.02 -1.73
C TYR A 92 2.01 -2.99 -0.60
N VAL A 93 2.90 -2.00 -0.67
CA VAL A 93 3.06 -0.97 0.38
C VAL A 93 1.76 -0.21 0.64
N ILE A 94 0.97 0.02 -0.40
CA ILE A 94 -0.30 0.77 -0.28
C ILE A 94 -1.40 -0.10 0.28
N SER A 95 -1.45 -1.36 -0.16
CA SER A 95 -2.34 -2.34 0.43
C SER A 95 -2.06 -2.46 1.94
N LEU A 96 -0.78 -2.46 2.33
CA LEU A 96 -0.35 -2.49 3.72
C LEU A 96 -0.78 -1.23 4.49
N ALA A 97 -0.59 -0.04 3.91
CA ALA A 97 -0.98 1.23 4.53
C ALA A 97 -2.51 1.33 4.71
N PHE A 98 -3.27 0.91 3.71
CA PHE A 98 -4.73 0.87 3.76
C PHE A 98 -5.22 -0.11 4.82
N ASN A 99 -4.66 -1.32 4.85
CA ASN A 99 -5.01 -2.34 5.86
C ASN A 99 -4.69 -1.88 7.28
N GLY A 100 -3.50 -1.32 7.52
CA GLY A 100 -3.11 -0.85 8.85
C GLY A 100 -4.01 0.29 9.35
N THR A 101 -4.40 1.20 8.46
CA THR A 101 -5.34 2.29 8.80
C THR A 101 -6.74 1.73 9.11
N LEU A 102 -7.22 0.81 8.29
CA LEU A 102 -8.53 0.19 8.47
C LEU A 102 -8.60 -0.63 9.76
N GLU A 103 -7.58 -1.43 10.04
CA GLU A 103 -7.51 -2.29 11.23
C GLU A 103 -7.44 -1.46 12.52
N ALA A 104 -6.58 -0.44 12.57
CA ALA A 104 -6.50 0.46 13.72
C ALA A 104 -7.83 1.19 13.97
N PHE A 105 -8.52 1.58 12.89
CA PHE A 105 -9.80 2.27 12.99
C PHE A 105 -10.93 1.33 13.46
N LEU A 106 -11.02 0.14 12.88
CA LEU A 106 -11.97 -0.89 13.32
C LEU A 106 -11.75 -1.23 14.79
N GLN A 107 -10.49 -1.36 15.24
CA GLN A 107 -10.16 -1.56 16.65
C GLN A 107 -10.56 -0.37 17.54
N SER A 108 -10.54 0.85 17.02
CA SER A 108 -10.90 2.05 17.81
C SER A 108 -12.40 2.23 18.04
N ILE A 109 -13.25 1.59 17.23
CA ILE A 109 -14.72 1.72 17.28
C ILE A 109 -15.39 0.41 17.67
N ALA A 110 -14.69 -0.71 17.55
CA ALA A 110 -15.21 -2.00 17.96
C ALA A 110 -15.42 -2.04 19.48
N ASP A 111 -16.64 -2.38 19.87
CA ASP A 111 -17.01 -2.70 21.25
C ASP A 111 -16.23 -3.94 21.73
N ASP A 112 -16.09 -4.14 23.04
CA ASP A 112 -15.27 -5.24 23.62
C ASP A 112 -15.64 -6.65 23.07
N SER A 113 -16.90 -6.84 22.66
CA SER A 113 -17.41 -8.06 22.01
C SER A 113 -17.08 -8.18 20.52
N GLN A 114 -16.98 -7.05 19.80
CA GLN A 114 -16.65 -6.99 18.38
C GLN A 114 -15.14 -7.16 18.14
N LEU A 115 -14.33 -6.63 19.06
CA LEU A 115 -12.87 -6.82 19.11
C LEU A 115 -12.52 -8.31 19.19
N LYS A 116 -13.25 -9.07 20.00
CA LYS A 116 -12.94 -10.48 20.26
C LYS A 116 -13.25 -11.42 19.10
N MET A 117 -14.28 -11.11 18.32
CA MET A 117 -14.63 -11.90 17.14
C MET A 117 -13.75 -11.56 15.93
N LEU A 118 -13.38 -10.29 15.75
CA LEU A 118 -12.37 -9.92 14.78
C LEU A 118 -11.05 -10.66 15.06
N ASN A 119 -10.70 -10.82 16.34
CA ASN A 119 -9.52 -11.56 16.78
C ASN A 119 -9.62 -13.09 16.61
N ASP A 120 -10.73 -13.73 16.97
CA ASP A 120 -10.87 -15.21 16.84
C ASP A 120 -10.94 -15.66 15.36
N PHE A 121 -11.61 -14.89 14.48
CA PHE A 121 -11.56 -15.12 13.04
C PHE A 121 -10.16 -14.82 12.48
N SER A 122 -9.52 -13.74 12.92
CA SER A 122 -8.14 -13.39 12.53
C SER A 122 -7.12 -14.42 13.03
N LEU A 123 -7.33 -15.08 14.18
CA LEU A 123 -6.47 -16.13 14.74
C LEU A 123 -6.52 -17.41 13.90
N PHE A 124 -7.73 -17.86 13.57
CA PHE A 124 -7.92 -19.02 12.68
C PHE A 124 -7.42 -18.73 11.26
N CYS A 125 -7.72 -17.53 10.75
CA CYS A 125 -7.22 -17.06 9.47
C CYS A 125 -5.69 -16.91 9.49
N SER A 126 -5.08 -16.50 10.61
CA SER A 126 -3.62 -16.34 10.78
C SER A 126 -2.87 -17.66 10.70
N VAL A 127 -3.37 -18.75 11.28
CA VAL A 127 -2.71 -20.07 11.16
C VAL A 127 -2.78 -20.59 9.72
N VAL A 128 -3.95 -20.54 9.09
CA VAL A 128 -4.13 -20.92 7.69
C VAL A 128 -3.31 -20.00 6.77
N TYR A 129 -3.27 -18.72 7.09
CA TYR A 129 -2.51 -17.70 6.38
C TYR A 129 -1.01 -17.91 6.50
N VAL A 130 -0.48 -18.26 7.68
CA VAL A 130 0.93 -18.59 7.89
C VAL A 130 1.32 -19.83 7.08
N LEU A 131 0.43 -20.83 6.98
CA LEU A 131 0.64 -22.00 6.13
C LEU A 131 0.64 -21.65 4.64
N ILE A 132 -0.32 -20.83 4.19
CA ILE A 132 -0.36 -20.31 2.82
C ILE A 132 0.88 -19.46 2.53
N LYS A 133 1.33 -18.62 3.47
CA LYS A 133 2.56 -17.84 3.39
C LYS A 133 3.76 -18.74 3.22
N ALA A 134 3.93 -19.73 4.08
CA ALA A 134 5.04 -20.67 4.03
C ALA A 134 5.09 -21.43 2.69
N LEU A 135 3.92 -21.83 2.17
CA LEU A 135 3.79 -22.47 0.85
C LEU A 135 4.15 -21.50 -0.29
N LEU A 136 3.59 -20.29 -0.29
CA LEU A 136 3.85 -19.30 -1.35
C LEU A 136 5.30 -18.81 -1.34
N ILE A 137 5.92 -18.66 -0.16
CA ILE A 137 7.36 -18.35 -0.04
C ILE A 137 8.19 -19.49 -0.63
N GLY A 138 7.83 -20.75 -0.34
CA GLY A 138 8.51 -21.93 -0.87
C GLY A 138 8.43 -22.04 -2.39
N CYS A 139 7.31 -21.60 -2.99
CA CYS A 139 7.10 -21.66 -4.43
C CYS A 139 7.60 -20.43 -5.21
N ALA A 140 7.51 -19.23 -4.63
CA ALA A 140 7.69 -17.96 -5.35
C ALA A 140 8.59 -16.93 -4.62
N GLY A 141 9.23 -17.33 -3.50
CA GLY A 141 10.16 -16.47 -2.77
C GLY A 141 9.53 -15.15 -2.30
N ALA A 142 10.19 -14.03 -2.60
CA ALA A 142 9.74 -12.69 -2.22
C ALA A 142 8.41 -12.28 -2.88
N ILE A 143 8.12 -12.78 -4.08
CA ILE A 143 6.83 -12.55 -4.75
C ILE A 143 5.72 -13.26 -3.98
N GLY A 144 5.98 -14.47 -3.49
CA GLY A 144 5.06 -15.23 -2.65
C GLY A 144 4.68 -14.50 -1.36
N LEU A 145 5.62 -13.79 -0.74
CA LEU A 145 5.35 -12.92 0.42
C LEU A 145 4.35 -11.83 0.07
N ILE A 146 4.66 -11.03 -0.96
CA ILE A 146 3.81 -9.92 -1.40
C ILE A 146 2.39 -10.38 -1.74
N VAL A 147 2.28 -11.47 -2.52
CA VAL A 147 0.98 -12.02 -2.94
C VAL A 147 0.18 -12.51 -1.75
N SER A 148 0.83 -13.19 -0.80
CA SER A 148 0.14 -13.67 0.39
C SER A 148 -0.41 -12.52 1.24
N ASP A 149 0.39 -11.49 1.52
CA ASP A 149 -0.08 -10.31 2.26
C ASP A 149 -1.21 -9.58 1.52
N ALA A 150 -1.15 -9.47 0.19
CA ALA A 150 -2.24 -8.90 -0.60
C ALA A 150 -3.57 -9.69 -0.48
N ILE A 151 -3.50 -11.03 -0.48
CA ILE A 151 -4.67 -11.90 -0.29
C ILE A 151 -5.29 -11.68 1.09
N ARG A 152 -4.48 -11.56 2.14
CA ARG A 152 -4.98 -11.29 3.51
C ARG A 152 -5.79 -10.01 3.57
N ILE A 153 -5.27 -8.95 2.94
CA ILE A 153 -5.88 -7.62 2.91
C ILE A 153 -7.21 -7.66 2.17
N LEU A 154 -7.26 -8.37 1.03
CA LEU A 154 -8.50 -8.56 0.27
C LEU A 154 -9.56 -9.34 1.05
N LEU A 155 -9.15 -10.38 1.78
CA LEU A 155 -10.05 -11.17 2.64
C LEU A 155 -10.57 -10.35 3.83
N SER A 156 -9.73 -9.51 4.44
CA SER A 156 -10.14 -8.61 5.52
C SER A 156 -11.17 -7.59 5.02
N TYR A 157 -10.92 -6.93 3.88
CA TYR A 157 -11.85 -5.98 3.29
C TYR A 157 -13.23 -6.61 3.00
N LYS A 158 -13.26 -7.81 2.40
CA LYS A 158 -14.51 -8.49 2.04
C LYS A 158 -15.35 -8.91 3.25
N ASN A 159 -14.71 -9.22 4.36
CA ASN A 159 -15.40 -9.67 5.58
C ASN A 159 -15.79 -8.50 6.51
N SER A 160 -15.08 -7.38 6.46
CA SER A 160 -15.23 -6.29 7.43
C SER A 160 -15.93 -5.04 6.89
N CYS A 161 -16.09 -4.87 5.57
CA CYS A 161 -16.54 -3.59 5.01
C CYS A 161 -17.73 -3.70 4.05
N ALA A 162 -18.74 -2.88 4.31
CA ALA A 162 -19.77 -2.47 3.34
C ALA A 162 -19.42 -1.12 2.66
N ILE A 163 -18.19 -0.60 2.87
CA ILE A 163 -17.72 0.66 2.28
C ILE A 163 -17.38 0.44 0.81
N SER A 164 -18.01 1.19 -0.08
CA SER A 164 -17.74 1.10 -1.51
C SER A 164 -16.48 1.91 -1.88
N ILE A 165 -15.63 1.36 -2.77
CA ILE A 165 -14.32 1.93 -3.14
C ILE A 165 -14.44 3.35 -3.75
N ASP A 166 -15.55 3.62 -4.44
CA ASP A 166 -15.90 4.92 -5.00
C ASP A 166 -16.07 6.02 -3.95
N GLN A 167 -16.41 5.67 -2.70
CA GLN A 167 -16.52 6.64 -1.61
C GLN A 167 -15.16 7.07 -1.06
N VAL A 168 -14.12 6.24 -1.24
CA VAL A 168 -12.78 6.49 -0.68
C VAL A 168 -11.83 7.08 -1.72
N LEU A 169 -12.09 6.89 -3.01
CA LEU A 169 -11.29 7.45 -4.09
C LEU A 169 -11.43 8.98 -4.15
N PRO A 170 -10.32 9.72 -4.29
CA PRO A 170 -10.37 11.18 -4.39
C PRO A 170 -11.08 11.62 -5.65
N SER A 171 -11.67 12.80 -5.57
CA SER A 171 -12.16 13.48 -6.75
C SER A 171 -10.98 13.83 -7.66
N GLY A 172 -10.96 13.26 -8.87
CA GLY A 172 -9.86 13.44 -9.83
C GLY A 172 -8.75 12.39 -9.79
N TRP A 173 -8.98 11.22 -9.16
CA TRP A 173 -8.08 10.07 -9.19
C TRP A 173 -7.59 9.68 -10.60
N TRP A 174 -8.41 9.90 -11.63
CA TRP A 174 -8.05 9.68 -13.04
C TRP A 174 -6.80 10.48 -13.48
N VAL A 175 -6.56 11.66 -12.91
CA VAL A 175 -5.38 12.48 -13.24
C VAL A 175 -4.08 11.77 -12.86
N PHE A 176 -4.09 11.00 -11.75
CA PHE A 176 -2.96 10.15 -11.40
C PHE A 176 -2.76 9.01 -12.38
N LEU A 177 -3.84 8.39 -12.85
CA LEU A 177 -3.71 7.32 -13.84
C LEU A 177 -3.12 7.84 -15.14
N PHE A 178 -3.62 8.97 -15.66
CA PHE A 178 -3.08 9.55 -16.89
C PHE A 178 -1.65 10.04 -16.74
N SER A 179 -1.33 10.68 -15.61
CA SER A 179 0.03 11.16 -15.31
C SER A 179 1.02 10.01 -15.08
N GLY A 180 0.58 8.95 -14.41
CA GLY A 180 1.34 7.73 -14.23
C GLY A 180 1.56 6.98 -15.53
N ALA A 181 0.52 6.83 -16.34
CA ALA A 181 0.62 6.25 -17.68
C ALA A 181 1.58 7.04 -18.58
N ALA A 182 1.52 8.38 -18.55
CA ALA A 182 2.46 9.22 -19.27
C ALA A 182 3.92 9.03 -18.80
N THR A 183 4.12 8.83 -17.50
CA THR A 183 5.45 8.54 -16.92
C THR A 183 5.96 7.16 -17.34
N ILE A 184 5.09 6.15 -17.39
CA ILE A 184 5.42 4.80 -17.90
C ILE A 184 5.76 4.85 -19.38
N VAL A 185 4.95 5.55 -20.19
CA VAL A 185 5.23 5.75 -21.62
C VAL A 185 6.56 6.47 -21.82
N SER A 186 6.88 7.46 -20.97
CA SER A 186 8.17 8.12 -20.96
C SER A 186 9.32 7.14 -20.64
N ASP A 187 9.19 6.26 -19.66
CA ASP A 187 10.19 5.20 -19.39
C ASP A 187 10.38 4.28 -20.60
N MET A 188 9.30 3.91 -21.28
CA MET A 188 9.37 2.98 -22.42
C MET A 188 9.93 3.62 -23.70
N MET A 189 9.61 4.89 -23.97
CA MET A 189 9.94 5.55 -25.24
C MET A 189 11.18 6.46 -25.18
N ILE A 190 11.44 7.09 -24.03
CA ILE A 190 12.45 8.15 -23.92
C ILE A 190 13.70 7.64 -23.21
N LEU A 191 13.53 6.83 -22.16
CA LEU A 191 14.65 6.36 -21.36
C LEU A 191 15.41 5.27 -22.12
N ASN A 192 16.62 5.60 -22.60
CA ASN A 192 17.45 4.62 -23.28
C ASN A 192 18.23 3.78 -22.26
N LYS A 193 17.94 2.48 -22.23
CA LYS A 193 18.53 1.52 -21.29
C LYS A 193 19.74 0.76 -21.83
N GLU A 194 20.10 0.93 -23.12
CA GLU A 194 21.14 0.14 -23.80
C GLU A 194 22.58 0.51 -23.41
N SER A 195 22.86 1.78 -23.15
CA SER A 195 24.21 2.25 -22.80
C SER A 195 24.17 3.24 -21.64
N GLU A 196 25.14 3.13 -20.74
CA GLU A 196 25.28 4.05 -19.61
C GLU A 196 25.31 5.52 -20.06
N LYS A 197 26.04 5.83 -21.14
CA LYS A 197 26.18 7.21 -21.62
C LYS A 197 24.86 7.79 -22.14
N THR A 198 24.09 7.02 -22.90
CA THR A 198 22.78 7.46 -23.43
C THR A 198 21.70 7.48 -22.36
N TYR A 199 21.79 6.59 -21.37
CA TYR A 199 20.91 6.61 -20.19
C TYR A 199 21.00 7.93 -19.43
N TRP A 200 22.22 8.36 -19.05
CA TRP A 200 22.40 9.61 -18.31
C TRP A 200 22.02 10.86 -19.11
N GLN A 201 22.00 10.78 -20.45
CA GLN A 201 21.53 11.86 -21.32
C GLN A 201 20.00 11.93 -21.41
N THR A 202 19.32 10.78 -21.40
CA THR A 202 17.85 10.68 -21.53
C THR A 202 17.12 10.77 -20.18
N LEU A 203 17.79 10.41 -19.09
CA LEU A 203 17.27 10.43 -17.73
C LEU A 203 16.72 11.82 -17.30
N PRO A 204 17.41 12.95 -17.50
CA PRO A 204 16.88 14.27 -17.11
C PRO A 204 15.55 14.60 -17.81
N LEU A 205 15.38 14.15 -19.06
CA LEU A 205 14.16 14.38 -19.82
C LEU A 205 12.99 13.55 -19.27
N HIS A 206 13.23 12.27 -18.97
CA HIS A 206 12.27 11.40 -18.29
C HIS A 206 11.88 11.94 -16.89
N LEU A 207 12.87 12.38 -16.10
CA LEU A 207 12.63 13.01 -14.80
C LEU A 207 11.82 14.30 -14.94
N GLY A 208 12.12 15.14 -15.93
CA GLY A 208 11.38 16.38 -16.20
C GLY A 208 9.91 16.14 -16.55
N ILE A 209 9.62 15.13 -17.37
CA ILE A 209 8.24 14.75 -17.72
C ILE A 209 7.49 14.31 -16.48
N GLY A 210 8.00 13.32 -15.75
CA GLY A 210 7.27 12.81 -14.60
C GLY A 210 7.21 13.80 -13.43
N ALA A 211 8.20 14.68 -13.24
CA ALA A 211 8.10 15.80 -12.30
C ALA A 211 6.99 16.78 -12.69
N SER A 212 6.88 17.13 -13.97
CA SER A 212 5.79 17.99 -14.47
C SER A 212 4.42 17.34 -14.25
N CYS A 213 4.29 16.06 -14.57
CA CYS A 213 3.08 15.27 -14.33
C CYS A 213 2.74 15.15 -12.84
N PHE A 214 3.75 15.00 -11.98
CA PHE A 214 3.59 14.94 -10.53
C PHE A 214 3.07 16.26 -9.96
N PHE A 215 3.71 17.39 -10.30
CA PHE A 215 3.26 18.70 -9.83
C PHE A 215 1.86 19.05 -10.34
N LEU A 216 1.54 18.72 -11.59
CA LEU A 216 0.19 18.90 -12.13
C LEU A 216 -0.85 18.07 -11.34
N SER A 217 -0.53 16.81 -11.05
CA SER A 217 -1.40 15.93 -10.28
C SER A 217 -1.62 16.47 -8.86
N CYS A 218 -0.56 16.85 -8.17
CA CYS A 218 -0.62 17.45 -6.84
C CYS A 218 -1.45 18.75 -6.84
N ALA A 219 -1.28 19.61 -7.85
CA ALA A 219 -2.05 20.85 -7.96
C ALA A 219 -3.55 20.57 -8.14
N VAL A 220 -3.93 19.66 -9.03
CA VAL A 220 -5.34 19.30 -9.25
C VAL A 220 -5.97 18.78 -7.96
N ILE A 221 -5.27 17.93 -7.23
CA ILE A 221 -5.81 17.32 -6.00
C ILE A 221 -5.88 18.33 -4.88
N TYR A 222 -4.86 19.17 -4.73
CA TYR A 222 -4.91 20.25 -3.76
C TYR A 222 -6.12 21.16 -4.01
N THR A 223 -6.45 21.45 -5.27
CA THR A 223 -7.65 22.25 -5.59
C THR A 223 -8.96 21.52 -5.34
N ARG A 224 -9.01 20.21 -5.60
CA ARG A 224 -10.23 19.40 -5.49
C ARG A 224 -10.53 18.96 -4.07
N GLU A 225 -9.51 18.61 -3.31
CA GLU A 225 -9.59 18.11 -1.93
C GLU A 225 -9.26 19.20 -0.89
N ARG A 226 -9.29 20.47 -1.31
CA ARG A 226 -8.92 21.62 -0.47
C ARG A 226 -9.64 21.61 0.89
N VAL A 227 -10.94 21.30 0.88
CA VAL A 227 -11.78 21.26 2.09
C VAL A 227 -11.30 20.20 3.09
N LEU A 228 -10.91 19.01 2.61
CA LEU A 228 -10.38 17.95 3.47
C LEU A 228 -9.00 18.33 4.02
N ILE A 229 -8.12 18.87 3.16
CA ILE A 229 -6.76 19.29 3.56
C ILE A 229 -6.83 20.39 4.62
N ASP A 230 -7.67 21.40 4.42
CA ASP A 230 -7.85 22.50 5.38
C ASP A 230 -8.41 22.00 6.72
N LYS A 231 -9.31 20.99 6.70
CA LYS A 231 -9.83 20.33 7.91
C LYS A 231 -8.70 19.64 8.70
N PHE A 232 -7.81 18.91 8.03
CA PHE A 232 -6.66 18.26 8.67
C PHE A 232 -5.65 19.25 9.25
N ILE A 233 -5.29 20.30 8.50
CA ILE A 233 -4.37 21.35 8.97
C ILE A 233 -4.92 22.03 10.21
N LYS A 234 -6.23 22.32 10.23
CA LYS A 234 -6.89 22.97 11.37
C LYS A 234 -6.92 22.08 12.61
N VAL A 235 -7.13 20.78 12.46
CA VAL A 235 -7.08 19.81 13.58
C VAL A 235 -5.68 19.78 14.20
N HIS A 236 -4.63 19.71 13.37
CA HIS A 236 -3.24 19.72 13.85
C HIS A 236 -2.93 21.00 14.65
N LYS A 237 -3.34 22.15 14.14
CA LYS A 237 -3.14 23.46 14.80
C LYS A 237 -3.87 23.62 16.14
N HIS A 238 -4.89 22.80 16.42
CA HIS A 238 -5.59 22.80 17.73
C HIS A 238 -4.97 21.83 18.74
N THR A 239 -4.02 21.00 18.32
CA THR A 239 -3.37 20.00 19.17
C THR A 239 -2.02 20.49 19.73
N ASP A 240 -1.47 21.58 19.17
CA ASP A 240 -0.32 22.35 19.65
C ASP A 240 -0.76 23.54 20.51
#